data_AF-A0A5J4SI27-F1
#
_entry.id   AF-A0A5J4SI27-F1
#
_cell.length_a   1.000
_cell.length_b   1.000
_cell.length_c   1.000
_cell.angle_alpha   90.00
_cell.angle_beta   90.00
_cell.angle_gamma   90.00
#
_symmetry.space_group_name_H-M   'P 1'
#
loop_
_entity.id
_entity.type
_entity.pdbx_description
1 polymer ?
#
loop_
_entity_poly.entity_id
_entity_poly.type
_entity_poly.pdbx_seq_one_letter_code
_entity_poly.pdbx_strand_id
1 'polypeptide(L)' 'MQLLLLKSYYPCLEVDEFWTYVGNKSKKYWLIYANERENAEIVVYVWGSEIEKQLNA' A
#
# COMPACT_ATOMS: atom_id res chain seq x y z
N MET A 1 -2.02 0.04 16.94
CA MET A 1 -1.80 -1.28 16.31
C MET A 1 -0.60 -1.11 15.40
N GLN A 2 0.58 -1.43 15.91
CA GLN A 2 1.85 -1.22 15.22
C GLN A 2 2.13 -2.52 14.44
N LEU A 3 2.19 -2.44 13.12
CA LEU A 3 2.60 -3.55 12.25
C LEU A 3 4.07 -3.85 12.58
N LEU A 4 4.30 -4.74 13.54
CA LEU A 4 5.59 -5.38 13.75
C LEU A 4 5.87 -6.16 12.47
N LEU A 5 6.69 -5.54 11.62
CA LEU A 5 7.21 -6.11 10.39
C LEU A 5 7.50 -7.59 10.62
N LEU A 6 6.90 -8.40 9.76
CA LEU A 6 7.18 -9.82 9.51
C LEU A 6 8.63 -9.95 8.98
N LYS A 7 9.60 -9.39 9.71
CA LYS A 7 10.91 -8.93 9.24
C LYS A 7 11.87 -10.06 8.89
N SER A 8 11.40 -11.30 8.90
CA SER A 8 12.24 -12.49 8.77
C SER A 8 11.65 -13.59 7.88
N TYR A 9 10.47 -13.41 7.26
CA TYR A 9 9.86 -14.46 6.43
C TYR A 9 10.11 -14.28 4.93
N TYR A 10 10.21 -13.04 4.46
CA TYR A 10 10.39 -12.73 3.04
C TYR A 10 11.79 -12.13 2.78
N PRO A 11 12.60 -12.71 1.89
CA PRO A 11 13.99 -12.28 1.65
C PRO A 11 14.08 -10.90 1.00
N CYS A 12 13.09 -10.53 0.20
CA CYS A 12 12.94 -9.21 -0.39
C CYS A 12 11.45 -8.91 -0.61
N LEU A 13 10.98 -7.80 -0.04
CA LEU A 13 9.65 -7.25 -0.32
C LEU A 13 9.82 -6.04 -1.21
N GLU A 14 9.18 -6.05 -2.36
CA GLU A 14 9.04 -4.87 -3.21
C GLU A 14 7.84 -4.06 -2.69
N VAL A 15 8.00 -2.75 -2.54
CA VAL A 15 6.96 -1.85 -2.04
C VAL A 15 6.71 -0.80 -3.09
N ASP A 16 5.45 -0.70 -3.52
CA ASP A 16 5.03 0.21 -4.57
C ASP A 16 3.82 1.05 -4.12
N GLU A 17 3.75 2.28 -4.64
CA GLU A 17 2.63 3.19 -4.45
C GLU A 17 1.88 3.40 -5.77
N PHE A 18 0.58 3.12 -5.75
CA PHE A 18 -0.31 3.31 -6.89
C PHE A 18 -1.41 4.32 -6.57
N TRP A 19 -1.73 5.17 -7.55
CA TRP A 19 -2.83 6.13 -7.46
C TRP A 19 -3.96 5.74 -8.40
N THR A 20 -5.18 5.71 -7.87
CA THR A 20 -6.36 5.36 -8.65
C THR A 20 -7.55 6.27 -8.34
N TYR A 21 -8.56 6.21 -9.19
CA TYR A 21 -9.84 6.89 -9.00
C TYR A 21 -10.92 5.84 -8.80
N VAL A 22 -11.66 5.94 -7.70
CA VAL A 22 -12.75 4.98 -7.38
C VAL A 22 -14.09 5.68 -7.56
N GLY A 23 -14.88 5.22 -8.53
CA GLY A 23 -16.24 5.69 -8.84
C GLY A 23 -16.28 7.08 -9.49
N ASN A 24 -15.74 8.11 -8.83
CA ASN A 24 -15.72 9.49 -9.30
C ASN A 24 -14.28 9.98 -9.44
N LYS A 25 -13.94 10.52 -10.63
CA LYS A 25 -12.60 11.05 -10.95
C LYS A 25 -12.16 12.24 -10.08
N SER A 26 -13.08 12.86 -9.33
CA SER A 26 -12.74 13.90 -8.34
C SER A 26 -12.15 13.33 -7.04
N LYS A 27 -12.29 12.03 -6.79
CA LYS A 27 -11.76 11.37 -5.59
C LYS A 27 -10.59 10.47 -5.98
N LYS A 28 -9.39 10.97 -5.69
CA LYS A 28 -8.15 10.22 -5.86
C LYS A 28 -7.89 9.41 -4.59
N TYR A 29 -7.49 8.16 -4.78
CA TYR A 29 -7.09 7.23 -3.73
C TYR A 29 -5.67 6.76 -4.00
N TRP A 30 -4.96 6.42 -2.93
CA TRP A 30 -3.64 5.82 -2.98
C TRP A 30 -3.72 4.40 -2.39
N LEU A 31 -2.84 3.55 -2.89
CA LEU A 31 -2.62 2.20 -2.42
C LEU A 31 -1.11 2.00 -2.28
N ILE A 32 -0.66 1.69 -1.07
CA ILE A 32 0.69 1.16 -0.86
C ILE A 32 0.53 -0.34 -0.68
N TYR A 33 1.26 -1.11 -1.46
CA TYR A 33 1.27 -2.57 -1.33
C TYR A 33 2.71 -3.06 -1.28
N ALA A 34 2.91 -4.17 -0.58
CA ALA A 34 4.16 -4.89 -0.58
C ALA A 34 3.93 -6.29 -1.15
N ASN A 35 4.74 -6.68 -2.12
CA ASN A 35 4.70 -8.00 -2.74
C ASN A 35 6.02 -8.77 -2.51
N GLU A 36 5.90 -10.09 -2.43
CA GLU A 36 7.06 -10.97 -2.51
C GLU A 36 7.48 -11.08 -3.98
N ARG A 37 8.74 -10.74 -4.28
CA ARG A 37 9.26 -10.71 -5.64
C ARG A 37 9.19 -12.08 -6.36
N GLU A 38 9.37 -13.17 -5.62
CA GLU A 38 9.45 -14.51 -6.20
C GLU A 38 8.10 -15.04 -6.68
N ASN A 39 7.04 -14.82 -5.89
CA ASN A 39 5.70 -15.34 -6.19
C ASN A 39 4.71 -14.25 -6.65
N ALA A 40 5.14 -12.98 -6.64
CA ALA A 40 4.28 -11.80 -6.87
C ALA A 40 3.05 -11.75 -5.94
N GLU A 41 3.11 -12.42 -4.78
CA GLU A 41 2.02 -12.41 -3.80
C GLU A 41 2.01 -11.11 -3.01
N ILE A 42 0.83 -10.49 -2.89
CA ILE A 42 0.64 -9.29 -2.07
C ILE A 42 0.60 -9.73 -0.60
N VAL A 43 1.63 -9.37 0.15
CA VAL A 43 1.78 -9.73 1.57
C VAL A 43 0.97 -8.78 2.45
N VAL A 44 0.96 -7.50 2.10
CA VAL A 44 0.19 -6.48 2.81
C VAL A 44 -0.16 -5.34 1.86
N TYR A 45 -1.31 -4.71 2.10
CA TYR A 45 -1.67 -3.48 1.43
C TYR A 45 -2.36 -2.53 2.40
N VAL A 46 -2.16 -1.24 2.19
CA VAL A 46 -2.85 -0.15 2.88
C VAL A 46 -3.38 0.79 1.82
N TRP A 47 -4.65 1.13 1.93
CA TRP A 47 -5.31 2.07 1.04
C TRP A 47 -5.74 3.32 1.81
N GLY A 48 -5.92 4.43 1.11
CA GLY A 48 -6.45 5.64 1.70
C GLY A 48 -6.89 6.65 0.65
N SER A 49 -7.69 7.62 1.07
CA SER A 49 -8.02 8.76 0.23
C SER A 49 -6.88 9.77 0.21
N GLU A 50 -6.78 10.54 -0.87
CA GLU A 50 -5.84 11.67 -0.95
C GLU A 50 -6.05 12.68 0.19
N ILE A 51 -7.31 12.92 0.56
CA ILE A 51 -7.69 13.82 1.65
C ILE A 51 -7.09 13.36 2.98
N GLU A 52 -7.18 12.07 3.30
CA GLU A 52 -6.59 11.50 4.52
C GLU A 52 -5.07 11.55 4.51
N LYS A 53 -4.43 11.41 3.34
CA LYS A 53 -2.97 11.52 3.21
C LYS A 53 -2.50 12.95 3.51
N GLN A 54 -3.21 13.97 3.00
CA GLN A 54 -2.87 15.38 3.23
C GLN A 54 -3.14 15.84 4.68
N LEU A 55 -4.08 15.21 5.39
CA LEU A 55 -4.37 15.54 6.78
C LEU A 55 -3.36 14.96 7.78
N ASN A 56 -2.60 13.94 7.39
CA ASN A 56 -1.65 13.22 8.26
C ASN A 56 -0.19 13.30 7.77
N ALA A 57 0.10 14.13 6.76
CA ALA A 57 1.43 14.40 6.23
C ALA A 57 2.04 15.65 6.89
#